data_AF-A0A933WS27-F1
#
_entry.id   AF-A0A933WS27-F1
#
_cell.length_a   1.000
_cell.length_b   1.000
_cell.length_c   1.000
_cell.angle_alpha   90.00
_cell.angle_beta   90.00
_cell.angle_gamma   90.00
#
_symmetry.space_group_name_H-M   'P 1'
#
loop_
_entity.id
_entity.type
_entity.pdbx_description
1 polymer ?
#
loop_
_entity_poly.entity_id
_entity_poly.type
_entity_poly.pdbx_seq_one_letter_code
_entity_poly.pdbx_strand_id
1 'polypeptide(L)'
;MTNFGRSDLTDRWSCEIQEVSGLANSKSKLTDFTSMDDMVLTNSPELIGEISESNLQANLAHDQIRIIHNRDTTDHFARHLWDGRLFLMNQGGSHHFAAARHIASQLTVSVPLTGKLYTYSINPEAVATLRQDFSIYALSQQAEIANGFHDAMQSFKATYLLYNLPRPYERSYAILLPNGELRSHRVSNVLREAGAFDLGKHLTDLCKRQVAIRNT
;
A
#
# COMPACT_ATOMS: atom_id res chain seq x y z
N MET A 1 -2.17 6.69 24.39
CA MET A 1 -2.32 6.94 22.94
C MET A 1 -2.48 5.61 22.25
N THR A 2 -3.57 5.43 21.49
CA THR A 2 -3.81 4.20 20.75
C THR A 2 -2.98 4.21 19.47
N ASN A 3 -2.20 3.15 19.21
CA ASN A 3 -1.40 3.05 17.98
C ASN A 3 -2.31 3.04 16.74
N PHE A 4 -1.97 3.86 15.74
CA PHE A 4 -2.75 3.99 14.50
C PHE A 4 -2.67 2.73 13.63
N GLY A 5 -1.50 2.11 13.55
CA GLY A 5 -1.28 0.85 12.83
C GLY A 5 -1.14 -0.35 13.78
N ARG A 6 -1.44 -1.54 13.26
CA ARG A 6 -1.13 -2.84 13.87
C ARG A 6 -0.42 -3.72 12.84
N SER A 7 0.43 -4.61 13.33
CA SER A 7 1.14 -5.59 12.52
C SER A 7 1.13 -6.94 13.22
N ASP A 8 0.62 -7.96 12.54
CA ASP A 8 0.59 -9.34 13.01
C ASP A 8 1.58 -10.17 12.17
N LEU A 9 2.36 -11.03 12.82
CA LEU A 9 3.31 -11.93 12.16
C LEU A 9 2.78 -13.36 12.19
N THR A 10 2.71 -14.00 11.03
CA THR A 10 2.53 -15.45 10.92
C THR A 10 3.83 -16.06 10.40
N ASP A 11 4.44 -16.90 11.21
CA ASP A 11 5.64 -17.63 10.82
C ASP A 11 5.28 -18.89 10.01
N ARG A 12 6.15 -19.27 9.07
CA ARG A 12 5.94 -20.42 8.17
C ARG A 12 4.57 -20.43 7.48
N TRP A 13 4.16 -19.27 6.99
CA TRP A 13 2.95 -19.12 6.16
C TRP A 13 3.26 -19.52 4.72
N SER A 14 2.29 -20.14 4.05
CA SER A 14 2.45 -20.65 2.68
C SER A 14 1.39 -20.09 1.74
N CYS A 15 1.76 -19.94 0.48
CA CYS A 15 0.89 -19.57 -0.64
C CYS A 15 1.43 -20.11 -1.95
N GLU A 16 0.61 -20.09 -2.99
CA GLU A 16 1.05 -20.34 -4.35
C GLU A 16 1.71 -19.10 -4.96
N ILE A 17 2.72 -19.29 -5.82
CA ILE A 17 3.43 -18.18 -6.47
C ILE A 17 2.48 -17.23 -7.23
N GLN A 18 1.37 -17.75 -7.77
CA GLN A 18 0.37 -16.99 -8.51
C GLN A 18 -0.42 -16.02 -7.64
N GLU A 19 -0.52 -16.28 -6.32
CA GLU A 19 -1.23 -15.42 -5.36
C GLU A 19 -0.46 -14.13 -5.06
N VAL A 20 0.86 -14.12 -5.28
CA VAL A 20 1.66 -12.91 -5.14
C VAL A 20 1.23 -11.91 -6.21
N SER A 21 0.84 -10.72 -5.76
CA SER A 21 0.28 -9.65 -6.59
C SER A 21 1.30 -8.55 -6.92
N GLY A 22 2.40 -8.48 -6.16
CA GLY A 22 3.45 -7.49 -6.42
C GLY A 22 4.75 -7.76 -5.67
N LEU A 23 5.75 -6.96 -5.99
CA LEU A 23 7.12 -7.04 -5.47
C LEU A 23 7.50 -5.70 -4.83
N ALA A 24 8.41 -5.73 -3.86
CA ALA A 24 8.90 -4.51 -3.22
C ALA A 24 10.10 -3.90 -3.93
N ASN A 25 11.00 -4.75 -4.46
CA ASN A 25 12.22 -4.29 -5.09
C ASN A 25 12.36 -4.86 -6.51
N SER A 26 12.66 -3.99 -7.46
CA SER A 26 12.93 -4.38 -8.85
C SER A 26 13.87 -3.39 -9.50
N LYS A 27 14.66 -3.88 -10.48
CA LYS A 27 15.44 -3.01 -11.38
C LYS A 27 14.52 -2.22 -12.31
N SER A 28 13.33 -2.76 -12.58
CA SER A 28 12.26 -2.07 -13.29
C SER A 28 11.54 -1.08 -12.38
N LYS A 29 11.11 0.05 -12.93
CA LYS A 29 10.27 1.02 -12.21
C LYS A 29 8.84 0.48 -12.13
N LEU A 30 8.53 -0.20 -11.02
CA LEU A 30 7.28 -0.95 -10.83
C LEU A 30 6.00 -0.12 -11.05
N THR A 31 6.06 1.19 -10.83
CA THR A 31 4.93 2.11 -11.04
C THR A 31 4.53 2.29 -12.50
N ASP A 32 5.38 1.88 -13.43
CA ASP A 32 5.11 2.01 -14.87
C ASP A 32 4.28 0.83 -15.41
N PHE A 33 4.01 -0.19 -14.57
CA PHE A 33 3.27 -1.40 -14.92
C PHE A 33 1.99 -1.53 -14.11
N THR A 34 0.95 -2.06 -14.76
CA THR A 34 -0.35 -2.31 -14.12
C THR A 34 -0.39 -3.63 -13.36
N SER A 35 0.49 -4.58 -13.72
CA SER A 35 0.61 -5.90 -13.11
C SER A 35 2.02 -6.48 -13.27
N MET A 36 2.32 -7.58 -12.56
CA MET A 36 3.58 -8.31 -12.79
C MET A 36 3.65 -8.98 -14.16
N ASP A 37 2.50 -9.39 -14.72
CA ASP A 37 2.45 -9.99 -16.06
C ASP A 37 2.82 -8.94 -17.12
N ASP A 38 2.27 -7.74 -16.99
CA ASP A 38 2.61 -6.56 -17.81
C ASP A 38 4.10 -6.22 -17.74
N MET A 39 4.68 -6.25 -16.53
CA MET A 39 6.11 -6.05 -16.32
C MET A 39 6.96 -7.09 -17.06
N VAL A 40 6.63 -8.37 -16.97
CA VAL A 40 7.43 -9.44 -17.60
C VAL A 40 7.28 -9.42 -19.12
N LEU A 41 6.07 -9.24 -19.63
CA LEU A 41 5.80 -9.14 -21.07
C LEU A 41 6.57 -7.97 -21.71
N THR A 42 6.71 -6.85 -20.97
CA THR A 42 7.38 -5.65 -21.49
C THR A 42 8.90 -5.70 -21.30
N ASN A 43 9.38 -6.06 -20.11
CA ASN A 43 10.79 -5.89 -19.75
C ASN A 43 11.59 -7.19 -19.73
N SER A 44 10.95 -8.35 -19.81
CA SER A 44 11.66 -9.65 -19.80
C SER A 44 10.96 -10.72 -20.66
N PRO A 45 10.59 -10.41 -21.91
CA PRO A 45 9.96 -11.39 -22.81
C PRO A 45 10.85 -12.61 -23.05
N GLU A 46 12.18 -12.46 -22.96
CA GLU A 46 13.14 -13.56 -23.08
C GLU A 46 13.01 -14.61 -21.97
N LEU A 47 12.58 -14.20 -20.76
CA LEU A 47 12.38 -15.13 -19.64
C LEU A 47 11.12 -15.99 -19.78
N ILE A 48 10.19 -15.57 -20.65
CA ILE A 48 8.91 -16.24 -20.91
C ILE A 48 8.77 -16.66 -22.38
N GLY A 49 9.87 -16.68 -23.14
CA GLY A 49 9.85 -16.99 -24.58
C GLY A 49 9.26 -18.38 -24.89
N GLU A 50 9.42 -19.32 -23.96
CA GLU A 50 8.76 -20.64 -24.01
C GLU A 50 7.96 -20.87 -22.72
N ILE A 51 6.68 -21.20 -22.86
CA ILE A 51 5.82 -21.60 -21.74
C ILE A 51 5.94 -23.11 -21.54
N SER A 52 6.91 -23.53 -20.72
CA SER A 52 7.17 -24.94 -20.42
C SER A 52 7.65 -25.15 -18.99
N GLU A 53 7.51 -26.39 -18.48
CA GLU A 53 7.99 -26.75 -17.15
C GLU A 53 9.51 -26.54 -17.02
N SER A 54 10.27 -26.82 -18.08
CA SER A 54 11.73 -26.62 -18.07
C SER A 54 12.09 -25.14 -17.88
N ASN A 55 11.41 -24.23 -18.59
CA ASN A 55 11.65 -22.80 -18.44
C ASN A 55 11.14 -22.25 -17.10
N LEU A 56 10.04 -22.82 -16.56
CA LEU A 56 9.60 -22.55 -15.19
C LEU A 56 10.70 -22.89 -14.18
N GLN A 57 11.27 -24.10 -14.26
CA GLN A 57 12.35 -24.53 -13.36
C GLN A 57 13.60 -23.66 -13.51
N ALA A 58 13.96 -23.27 -14.74
CA ALA A 58 15.10 -22.37 -14.98
C ALA A 58 14.91 -21.01 -14.28
N ASN A 59 13.72 -20.42 -14.36
CA ASN A 59 13.41 -19.17 -13.66
C ASN A 59 13.39 -19.34 -12.13
N LEU A 60 12.78 -20.43 -11.63
CA LEU A 60 12.74 -20.73 -10.19
C LEU A 60 14.14 -20.99 -9.61
N ALA A 61 15.07 -21.52 -10.40
CA ALA A 61 16.45 -21.80 -9.99
C ALA A 61 17.31 -20.54 -9.79
N HIS A 62 16.79 -19.35 -10.10
CA HIS A 62 17.55 -18.11 -9.92
C HIS A 62 17.79 -17.81 -8.44
N ASP A 63 19.05 -17.79 -8.03
CA ASP A 63 19.54 -17.70 -6.64
C ASP A 63 19.03 -16.46 -5.88
N GLN A 64 18.79 -15.34 -6.57
CA GLN A 64 18.24 -14.13 -5.95
C GLN A 64 16.75 -14.23 -5.59
N ILE A 65 16.06 -15.32 -5.93
CA ILE A 65 14.73 -15.64 -5.39
C ILE A 65 14.92 -16.27 -4.00
N ARG A 66 15.35 -15.43 -3.05
CA ARG A 66 15.85 -15.91 -1.75
C ARG A 66 14.78 -16.55 -0.89
N ILE A 67 13.50 -16.21 -1.10
CA ILE A 67 12.38 -16.87 -0.42
C ILE A 67 12.32 -18.38 -0.71
N ILE A 68 12.90 -18.84 -1.83
CA ILE A 68 13.04 -20.26 -2.17
C ILE A 68 14.40 -20.80 -1.69
N HIS A 69 15.47 -20.05 -1.93
CA HIS A 69 16.84 -20.57 -1.84
C HIS A 69 17.56 -20.32 -0.50
N ASN A 70 17.04 -19.45 0.36
CA ASN A 70 17.70 -19.09 1.61
C ASN A 70 16.73 -19.09 2.81
N ARG A 71 16.99 -19.98 3.77
CA ARG A 71 16.18 -20.10 5.00
C ARG A 71 16.27 -18.88 5.92
N ASP A 72 17.42 -18.19 5.92
CA ASP A 72 17.69 -17.01 6.75
C ASP A 72 17.54 -15.70 5.97
N THR A 73 16.70 -15.72 4.93
CA THR A 73 16.42 -14.54 4.11
C THR A 73 15.65 -13.46 4.87
N THR A 74 15.84 -12.21 4.45
CA THR A 74 14.99 -11.09 4.84
C THR A 74 13.74 -10.97 3.96
N ASP A 75 13.67 -11.74 2.87
CA ASP A 75 12.49 -11.78 2.02
C ASP A 75 11.30 -12.32 2.83
N HIS A 76 10.15 -11.67 2.70
CA HIS A 76 8.94 -12.04 3.42
C HIS A 76 7.71 -11.60 2.65
N PHE A 77 6.56 -12.14 3.02
CA PHE A 77 5.28 -11.69 2.49
C PHE A 77 4.73 -10.55 3.33
N ALA A 78 4.05 -9.62 2.68
CA ALA A 78 3.31 -8.57 3.33
C ALA A 78 1.92 -8.45 2.72
N ARG A 79 0.93 -8.28 3.59
CA ARG A 79 -0.47 -8.04 3.21
C ARG A 79 -1.01 -6.85 3.97
N HIS A 80 -1.55 -5.88 3.26
CA HIS A 80 -2.22 -4.73 3.85
C HIS A 80 -3.72 -4.97 3.78
N LEU A 81 -4.40 -5.04 4.92
CA LEU A 81 -5.81 -5.43 4.94
C LEU A 81 -6.74 -4.41 4.27
N TRP A 82 -6.29 -3.18 3.99
CA TRP A 82 -7.08 -2.18 3.27
C TRP A 82 -6.92 -2.25 1.74
N ASP A 83 -6.16 -3.23 1.27
CA ASP A 83 -5.85 -3.48 -0.14
C ASP A 83 -6.04 -4.96 -0.51
N GLY A 84 -5.76 -5.87 0.42
CA GLY A 84 -5.99 -7.32 0.27
C GLY A 84 -4.94 -8.05 -0.55
N ARG A 85 -4.25 -7.33 -1.45
CA ARG A 85 -3.15 -7.86 -2.25
C ARG A 85 -1.99 -8.37 -1.40
N LEU A 86 -1.37 -9.45 -1.89
CA LEU A 86 -0.18 -10.05 -1.31
C LEU A 86 1.06 -9.56 -2.03
N PHE A 87 2.06 -9.08 -1.30
CA PHE A 87 3.33 -8.63 -1.85
C PHE A 87 4.47 -9.48 -1.33
N LEU A 88 5.43 -9.80 -2.21
CA LEU A 88 6.72 -10.33 -1.78
C LEU A 88 7.69 -9.16 -1.58
N MET A 89 8.15 -9.00 -0.35
CA MET A 89 9.15 -8.02 0.06
C MET A 89 10.54 -8.54 -0.25
N ASN A 90 10.85 -8.65 -1.54
CA ASN A 90 12.10 -9.22 -2.05
C ASN A 90 13.26 -8.22 -2.05
N GLN A 91 14.49 -8.72 -2.01
CA GLN A 91 15.71 -7.94 -2.25
C GLN A 91 16.24 -8.04 -3.68
N GLY A 92 15.92 -9.12 -4.41
CA GLY A 92 16.38 -9.37 -5.77
C GLY A 92 15.50 -10.36 -6.53
N GLY A 93 15.92 -10.77 -7.72
CA GLY A 93 15.25 -11.82 -8.50
C GLY A 93 13.86 -11.47 -9.04
N SER A 94 13.46 -10.19 -9.05
CA SER A 94 12.08 -9.78 -9.39
C SER A 94 11.62 -10.21 -10.78
N HIS A 95 12.50 -10.14 -11.78
CA HIS A 95 12.18 -10.51 -13.16
C HIS A 95 11.95 -12.03 -13.29
N HIS A 96 12.87 -12.84 -12.74
CA HIS A 96 12.73 -14.29 -12.71
C HIS A 96 11.55 -14.77 -11.87
N PHE A 97 11.29 -14.14 -10.73
CA PHE A 97 10.11 -14.44 -9.91
C PHE A 97 8.83 -14.18 -10.70
N ALA A 98 8.71 -13.01 -11.33
CA ALA A 98 7.53 -12.66 -12.09
C ALA A 98 7.36 -13.54 -13.34
N ALA A 99 8.46 -13.92 -14.01
CA ALA A 99 8.44 -14.86 -15.14
C ALA A 99 8.00 -16.26 -14.69
N ALA A 100 8.55 -16.79 -13.60
CA ALA A 100 8.12 -18.06 -13.01
C ALA A 100 6.64 -18.03 -12.64
N ARG A 101 6.17 -16.96 -12.00
CA ARG A 101 4.76 -16.74 -11.68
C ARG A 101 3.89 -16.76 -12.95
N HIS A 102 4.32 -16.08 -14.00
CA HIS A 102 3.60 -16.00 -15.26
C HIS A 102 3.48 -17.39 -15.92
N ILE A 103 4.60 -18.10 -16.08
CA ILE A 103 4.64 -19.44 -16.66
C ILE A 103 3.81 -20.42 -15.83
N ALA A 104 3.94 -20.41 -14.51
CA ALA A 104 3.17 -21.28 -13.62
C ALA A 104 1.65 -21.01 -13.72
N SER A 105 1.25 -19.75 -13.91
CA SER A 105 -0.15 -19.39 -14.19
C SER A 105 -0.63 -19.97 -15.53
N GLN A 106 0.17 -19.85 -16.59
CA GLN A 106 -0.20 -20.36 -17.92
C GLN A 106 -0.27 -21.89 -17.96
N LEU A 107 0.63 -22.58 -17.26
CA LEU A 107 0.66 -24.04 -17.18
C LEU A 107 -0.35 -24.60 -16.16
N THR A 108 -0.95 -23.76 -15.31
CA THR A 108 -1.80 -24.18 -14.19
C THR A 108 -1.06 -25.17 -13.24
N VAL A 109 0.22 -24.90 -12.98
CA VAL A 109 1.08 -25.72 -12.12
C VAL A 109 1.24 -25.06 -10.75
N SER A 110 1.10 -25.84 -9.68
CA SER A 110 1.32 -25.38 -8.32
C SER A 110 2.81 -25.17 -8.04
N VAL A 111 3.12 -24.03 -7.41
CA VAL A 111 4.47 -23.67 -6.96
C VAL A 111 4.32 -23.05 -5.56
N PRO A 112 4.37 -23.88 -4.50
CA PRO A 112 4.18 -23.41 -3.14
C PRO A 112 5.43 -22.65 -2.66
N LEU A 113 5.19 -21.49 -2.06
CA LEU A 113 6.19 -20.68 -1.37
C LEU A 113 5.89 -20.69 0.13
N THR A 114 6.93 -20.66 0.96
CA THR A 114 6.78 -20.58 2.42
C THR A 114 7.69 -19.50 2.98
N GLY A 115 7.18 -18.72 3.91
CA GLY A 115 7.94 -17.66 4.57
C GLY A 115 7.18 -16.98 5.69
N LYS A 116 7.73 -15.87 6.17
CA LYS A 116 7.04 -15.00 7.13
C LYS A 116 5.98 -14.18 6.41
N LEU A 117 4.78 -14.06 6.99
CA LEU A 117 3.75 -13.13 6.53
C LEU A 117 3.54 -12.04 7.58
N TYR A 118 3.73 -10.79 7.17
CA TYR A 118 3.34 -9.61 7.92
C TYR A 118 1.97 -9.13 7.44
N THR A 119 0.99 -9.13 8.33
CA THR A 119 -0.34 -8.58 8.05
C THR A 119 -0.48 -7.22 8.73
N TYR A 120 -0.65 -6.17 7.95
CA TYR A 120 -0.78 -4.80 8.42
C TYR A 120 -2.25 -4.36 8.44
N SER A 121 -2.64 -3.66 9.51
CA SER A 121 -3.99 -3.10 9.64
C SER A 121 -3.99 -1.69 10.25
N ILE A 122 -4.99 -0.89 9.90
CA ILE A 122 -5.31 0.40 10.54
C ILE A 122 -6.24 0.10 11.72
N ASN A 123 -5.95 0.71 12.86
CA ASN A 123 -6.72 0.59 14.08
C ASN A 123 -8.02 1.41 14.01
N PRO A 124 -9.22 0.77 13.97
CA PRO A 124 -10.48 1.48 13.82
C PRO A 124 -10.79 2.43 14.99
N GLU A 125 -10.37 2.09 16.21
CA GLU A 125 -10.57 2.94 17.40
C GLU A 125 -9.75 4.22 17.29
N ALA A 126 -8.48 4.12 16.84
CA ALA A 126 -7.64 5.28 16.64
C ALA A 126 -8.22 6.22 15.57
N VAL A 127 -8.77 5.67 14.48
CA VAL A 127 -9.47 6.45 13.45
C VAL A 127 -10.75 7.09 14.02
N ALA A 128 -11.53 6.36 14.82
CA ALA A 128 -12.75 6.89 15.44
C ALA A 128 -12.44 8.06 16.38
N THR A 129 -11.44 7.93 17.26
CA THR A 129 -10.99 9.01 18.14
C THR A 129 -10.49 10.21 17.33
N LEU A 130 -9.67 9.99 16.31
CA LEU A 130 -9.14 11.08 15.47
C LEU A 130 -10.27 11.86 14.77
N ARG A 131 -11.33 11.17 14.32
CA ARG A 131 -12.49 11.80 13.68
C ARG A 131 -13.46 12.44 14.66
N GLN A 132 -13.50 11.95 15.89
CA GLN A 132 -14.25 12.60 16.97
C GLN A 132 -13.62 13.96 17.28
N ASP A 133 -12.30 14.01 17.37
CA ASP A 133 -11.57 15.21 17.77
C ASP A 133 -11.36 16.20 16.60
N PHE A 134 -11.23 15.68 15.37
CA PHE A 134 -10.90 16.50 14.20
C PHE A 134 -11.73 16.19 12.95
N SER A 135 -12.03 17.23 12.18
CA SER A 135 -12.35 17.12 10.76
C SER A 135 -11.05 17.09 9.97
N ILE A 136 -10.88 16.13 9.04
CA ILE A 136 -9.59 15.84 8.42
C ILE A 136 -9.70 15.90 6.89
N TYR A 137 -8.90 16.76 6.26
CA TYR A 137 -8.91 16.95 4.81
C TYR A 137 -7.51 16.81 4.22
N ALA A 138 -7.43 16.35 2.97
CA ALA A 138 -6.19 16.39 2.20
C ALA A 138 -6.13 17.68 1.36
N LEU A 139 -5.00 18.38 1.39
CA LEU A 139 -4.75 19.60 0.61
C LEU A 139 -3.44 19.48 -0.16
N SER A 140 -3.36 20.07 -1.36
CA SER A 140 -2.10 20.12 -2.11
C SER A 140 -1.09 21.08 -1.46
N GLN A 141 0.21 20.74 -1.56
CA GLN A 141 1.32 21.62 -1.18
C GLN A 141 1.71 22.63 -2.28
N GLN A 142 0.93 22.75 -3.36
CA GLN A 142 1.15 23.82 -4.34
C GLN A 142 1.13 25.17 -3.61
N ALA A 143 2.15 26.01 -3.85
CA ALA A 143 2.42 27.20 -3.05
C ALA A 143 1.21 28.13 -2.96
N GLU A 144 0.48 28.34 -4.06
CA GLU A 144 -0.72 29.18 -4.11
C GLU A 144 -1.83 28.65 -3.18
N ILE A 145 -2.05 27.33 -3.19
CA ILE A 145 -3.07 26.67 -2.36
C ILE A 145 -2.65 26.67 -0.89
N ALA A 146 -1.40 26.29 -0.60
CA ALA A 146 -0.90 26.19 0.76
C ALA A 146 -0.82 27.56 1.45
N ASN A 147 -0.27 28.58 0.75
CA ASN A 147 -0.18 29.93 1.28
C ASN A 147 -1.56 30.56 1.41
N GLY A 148 -2.43 30.42 0.40
CA GLY A 148 -3.79 30.95 0.47
C GLY A 148 -4.60 30.33 1.61
N PHE A 149 -4.47 29.03 1.84
CA PHE A 149 -5.07 28.38 2.99
C PHE A 149 -4.50 28.91 4.31
N HIS A 150 -3.17 29.02 4.43
CA HIS A 150 -2.52 29.52 5.64
C HIS A 150 -2.95 30.96 5.98
N ASP A 151 -2.93 31.86 4.99
CA ASP A 151 -3.33 33.26 5.15
C ASP A 151 -4.79 33.38 5.55
N ALA A 152 -5.67 32.55 4.97
CA ALA A 152 -7.07 32.47 5.35
C ALA A 152 -7.25 32.00 6.80
N MET A 153 -6.52 30.96 7.22
CA MET A 153 -6.56 30.46 8.60
C MET A 153 -6.06 31.51 9.60
N GLN A 154 -4.97 32.22 9.28
CA GLN A 154 -4.44 33.30 10.11
C GLN A 154 -5.43 34.46 10.22
N SER A 155 -5.96 34.94 9.08
CA SER A 155 -6.89 36.07 9.03
C SER A 155 -8.19 35.76 9.76
N PHE A 156 -8.72 34.56 9.56
CA PHE A 156 -9.92 34.09 10.24
C PHE A 156 -9.66 33.66 11.69
N LYS A 157 -8.38 33.48 12.07
CA LYS A 157 -7.91 33.03 13.38
C LYS A 157 -8.52 31.67 13.76
N ALA A 158 -8.51 30.73 12.83
CA ALA A 158 -8.91 29.35 13.05
C ALA A 158 -7.72 28.48 13.44
N THR A 159 -7.93 27.57 14.39
CA THR A 159 -6.91 26.62 14.83
C THR A 159 -6.84 25.44 13.86
N TYR A 160 -5.65 24.98 13.52
CA TYR A 160 -5.50 23.76 12.74
C TYR A 160 -4.14 23.10 13.00
N LEU A 161 -4.07 21.80 12.75
CA LEU A 161 -2.81 21.07 12.67
C LEU A 161 -2.57 20.67 11.22
N LEU A 162 -1.29 20.52 10.87
CA LEU A 162 -0.87 20.19 9.51
C LEU A 162 0.21 19.12 9.56
N TYR A 163 0.04 18.07 8.76
CA TYR A 163 0.96 16.94 8.65
C TYR A 163 1.26 16.63 7.18
N ASN A 164 2.51 16.26 6.88
CA ASN A 164 2.87 15.75 5.56
C ASN A 164 2.22 14.39 5.31
N LEU A 165 1.62 14.21 4.13
CA LEU A 165 1.19 12.88 3.71
C LEU A 165 2.39 12.02 3.27
N PRO A 166 2.34 10.70 3.49
CA PRO A 166 3.42 9.79 3.10
C PRO A 166 3.47 9.59 1.58
N ARG A 167 4.52 8.91 1.09
CA ARG A 167 4.62 8.50 -0.32
C ARG A 167 3.37 7.73 -0.78
N PRO A 168 2.89 7.91 -2.02
CA PRO A 168 3.40 8.82 -3.07
C PRO A 168 2.82 10.25 -2.99
N TYR A 169 2.23 10.63 -1.86
CA TYR A 169 1.51 11.88 -1.68
C TYR A 169 2.34 12.95 -0.96
N GLU A 170 3.68 12.92 -1.07
CA GLU A 170 4.56 13.86 -0.35
C GLU A 170 4.35 15.33 -0.75
N ARG A 171 3.60 15.59 -1.83
CA ARG A 171 3.17 16.94 -2.27
C ARG A 171 1.76 17.31 -1.79
N SER A 172 1.28 16.66 -0.73
CA SER A 172 0.01 16.97 -0.07
C SER A 172 0.16 17.01 1.45
N TYR A 173 -0.76 17.72 2.12
CA TYR A 173 -0.89 17.80 3.56
C TYR A 173 -2.19 17.16 4.03
N ALA A 174 -2.19 16.58 5.22
CA ALA A 174 -3.38 16.36 6.02
C ALA A 174 -3.59 17.57 6.93
N ILE A 175 -4.76 18.18 6.83
CA ILE A 175 -5.21 19.28 7.68
C ILE A 175 -6.20 18.71 8.68
N LEU A 176 -5.96 18.98 9.97
CA LEU A 176 -6.84 18.56 11.06
C LEU A 176 -7.42 19.81 11.72
N LEU A 177 -8.74 19.95 11.64
CA LEU A 177 -9.51 21.05 12.21
C LEU A 177 -10.22 20.56 13.48
N PRO A 178 -9.90 21.07 14.67
CA PRO A 178 -10.53 20.66 15.91
C PRO A 178 -12.05 20.83 15.87
N ASN A 179 -12.80 19.76 16.10
CA ASN A 179 -14.27 19.79 16.04
C ASN A 179 -14.87 20.62 17.20
N GLY A 180 -14.15 20.75 18.32
CA GLY A 180 -14.58 21.53 19.50
C GLY A 180 -14.38 23.04 19.39
N GLU A 181 -13.77 23.55 18.30
CA GLU A 181 -13.50 24.98 18.11
C GLU A 181 -14.36 25.57 16.99
N LEU A 182 -15.10 26.64 17.31
CA LEU A 182 -16.16 27.17 16.44
C LEU A 182 -15.65 27.61 15.06
N ARG A 183 -14.47 28.25 14.98
CA ARG A 183 -13.91 28.73 13.72
C ARG A 183 -13.40 27.55 12.87
N SER A 184 -12.71 26.60 13.48
CA SER A 184 -12.28 25.35 12.85
C SER A 184 -13.46 24.58 12.26
N HIS A 185 -14.56 24.48 13.01
CA HIS A 185 -15.79 23.86 12.52
C HIS A 185 -16.38 24.60 11.32
N ARG A 186 -16.38 25.94 11.32
CA ARG A 186 -16.81 26.74 10.15
C ARG A 186 -15.92 26.50 8.93
N VAL A 187 -14.60 26.45 9.11
CA VAL A 187 -13.66 26.10 8.02
C VAL A 187 -13.96 24.70 7.49
N SER A 188 -14.22 23.74 8.37
CA SER A 188 -14.58 22.37 7.97
C SER A 188 -15.83 22.34 7.09
N ASN A 189 -16.86 23.13 7.41
CA ASN A 189 -18.04 23.24 6.56
C ASN A 189 -17.73 23.83 5.18
N VAL A 190 -16.94 24.90 5.13
CA VAL A 190 -16.51 25.52 3.86
C VAL A 190 -15.73 24.52 2.99
N LEU A 191 -14.78 23.78 3.58
CA LEU A 191 -14.01 22.76 2.86
C LEU A 191 -14.91 21.64 2.34
N ARG A 192 -15.88 21.20 3.13
CA ARG A 192 -16.86 20.17 2.74
C ARG A 192 -17.74 20.65 1.57
N GLU A 193 -18.26 21.86 1.67
CA GLU A 193 -19.08 22.49 0.62
C GLU A 193 -18.28 22.70 -0.68
N ALA A 194 -16.99 23.02 -0.56
CA ALA A 194 -16.07 23.13 -1.69
C ALA A 194 -15.63 21.77 -2.27
N GLY A 195 -16.07 20.64 -1.69
CA GLY A 195 -15.73 19.30 -2.17
C GLY A 195 -14.28 18.88 -1.88
N ALA A 196 -13.64 19.44 -0.84
CA ALA A 196 -12.31 19.01 -0.42
C ALA A 196 -12.29 17.51 -0.08
N PHE A 197 -11.17 16.84 -0.36
CA PHE A 197 -11.05 15.41 -0.12
C PHE A 197 -11.08 15.10 1.38
N ASP A 198 -12.14 14.44 1.83
CA ASP A 198 -12.34 14.03 3.22
C ASP A 198 -11.46 12.81 3.56
N LEU A 199 -10.26 13.10 4.06
CA LEU A 199 -9.29 12.09 4.48
C LEU A 199 -9.81 11.27 5.67
N GLY A 200 -10.58 11.88 6.57
CA GLY A 200 -11.17 11.17 7.72
C GLY A 200 -12.17 10.10 7.27
N LYS A 201 -13.06 10.45 6.34
CA LYS A 201 -13.98 9.49 5.70
C LYS A 201 -13.20 8.41 4.97
N HIS A 202 -12.18 8.77 4.20
CA HIS A 202 -11.35 7.79 3.49
C HIS A 202 -10.75 6.75 4.46
N LEU A 203 -10.15 7.19 5.58
CA LEU A 203 -9.61 6.28 6.61
C LEU A 203 -10.68 5.36 7.21
N THR A 204 -11.90 5.89 7.42
CA THR A 204 -13.03 5.07 7.88
C THR A 204 -13.41 3.99 6.87
N ASP A 205 -13.41 4.34 5.57
CA ASP A 205 -13.74 3.40 4.51
C ASP A 205 -12.63 2.34 4.35
N LEU A 206 -11.36 2.68 4.57
CA LEU A 206 -10.27 1.69 4.68
C LEU A 206 -10.49 0.75 5.88
N CYS A 207 -10.90 1.26 7.05
CA CYS A 207 -11.27 0.42 8.20
C CYS A 207 -12.39 -0.59 7.87
N LYS A 208 -13.43 -0.17 7.14
CA LYS A 208 -14.50 -1.09 6.72
C LYS A 208 -13.99 -2.17 5.77
N ARG A 209 -13.14 -1.79 4.80
CA ARG A 209 -12.58 -2.74 3.82
C ARG A 209 -11.74 -3.84 4.50
N GLN A 210 -10.99 -3.49 5.54
CA GLN A 210 -10.19 -4.44 6.31
C GLN A 210 -11.01 -5.53 6.99
N VAL A 211 -12.21 -5.18 7.47
CA VAL A 211 -13.13 -6.16 8.08
C VAL A 211 -13.61 -7.16 7.03
N ALA A 212 -13.92 -6.69 5.81
CA ALA A 212 -14.34 -7.56 4.72
C ALA A 212 -13.22 -8.55 4.32
N ILE A 213 -11.99 -8.06 4.18
CA ILE A 213 -10.84 -8.90 3.80
C ILE A 213 -10.48 -9.91 4.88
N ARG A 214 -10.62 -9.57 6.17
CA ARG A 214 -10.37 -10.54 7.26
C ARG A 214 -11.34 -11.71 7.29
N ASN A 215 -12.54 -11.53 6.76
CA ASN A 215 -13.59 -12.54 6.76
C ASN A 215 -13.59 -13.41 5.49
N THR A 216 -12.62 -13.20 4.59
CA THR A 216 -12.40 -13.99 3.36
C THR A 216 -11.27 -14.97 3.60
#